data_AF-A0A0Q8AMJ8-F1
#
_entry.id   AF-A0A0Q8AMJ8-F1
#
_cell.length_a   1.000
_cell.length_b   1.000
_cell.length_c   1.000
_cell.angle_alpha   90.00
_cell.angle_beta   90.00
_cell.angle_gamma   90.00
#
_symmetry.space_group_name_H-M   'P 1'
#
loop_
_entity.id
_entity.type
_entity.pdbx_description
1 polymer ?
#
loop_
_entity_poly.entity_id
_entity_poly.type
_entity_poly.pdbx_seq_one_letter_code
_entity_poly.pdbx_strand_id
1 'polypeptide(L)'
;MSIGGWAQTSNENFGIEFILCTAQPEDRAIELLAMAVYYNRAGKLGLGHTVPIGEPWLPGSSCDHFLISLPYPFGGDLQTCHVGDRHVDFLWLLPITGAERTWKVSSGLEALETRFDEVGLRYWQIDRASAV
;
A
#
# COMPACT_ATOMS: atom_id res chain seq x y z
N MET A 1 3.55 -9.47 -4.43
CA MET A 1 2.39 -8.85 -5.09
C MET A 1 1.24 -9.84 -5.10
N SER A 2 0.00 -9.36 -5.03
CA SER A 2 -1.18 -10.22 -5.27
C SER A 2 -1.42 -10.41 -6.77
N ILE A 3 -2.05 -11.54 -7.11
CA ILE A 3 -2.52 -11.86 -8.46
C ILE A 3 -3.87 -12.55 -8.32
N GLY A 4 -4.86 -12.10 -9.10
CA GLY A 4 -6.22 -12.64 -9.12
C GLY A 4 -7.19 -11.93 -8.15
N GLY A 5 -6.71 -10.97 -7.35
CA GLY A 5 -7.57 -10.10 -6.55
C GLY A 5 -8.45 -9.21 -7.43
N TRP A 6 -7.94 -8.82 -8.60
CA TRP A 6 -8.71 -8.10 -9.62
C TRP A 6 -10.01 -8.82 -10.00
N ALA A 7 -10.07 -10.16 -9.98
CA ALA A 7 -11.25 -10.90 -10.42
C ALA A 7 -12.46 -10.75 -9.48
N GLN A 8 -12.25 -10.26 -8.25
CA GLN A 8 -13.29 -10.20 -7.22
C GLN A 8 -13.94 -8.82 -7.07
N THR A 9 -13.46 -7.79 -7.78
CA THR A 9 -14.10 -6.47 -7.76
C THR A 9 -15.39 -6.48 -8.58
N SER A 10 -16.42 -5.81 -8.05
CA SER A 10 -17.79 -5.81 -8.59
C SER A 10 -17.97 -5.14 -9.96
N ASN A 11 -16.96 -4.42 -10.45
CA ASN A 11 -17.00 -3.77 -11.75
C ASN A 11 -16.33 -4.69 -12.79
N GLU A 12 -17.11 -5.17 -13.75
CA GLU A 12 -16.70 -6.23 -14.70
C GLU A 12 -15.45 -5.85 -15.50
N ASN A 13 -15.17 -4.56 -15.68
CA ASN A 13 -14.06 -4.06 -16.50
C ASN A 13 -12.92 -3.38 -15.71
N PHE A 14 -12.96 -3.39 -14.37
CA PHE A 14 -11.93 -2.76 -13.53
C PHE A 14 -11.54 -3.65 -12.35
N GLY A 15 -10.24 -3.69 -12.02
CA GLY A 15 -9.73 -4.39 -10.85
C GLY A 15 -8.50 -3.71 -10.25
N ILE A 16 -8.17 -4.10 -9.02
CA ILE A 16 -7.00 -3.60 -8.29
C ILE A 16 -6.18 -4.79 -7.83
N GLU A 17 -4.87 -4.70 -8.01
CA GLU A 17 -3.88 -5.57 -7.38
C GLU A 17 -3.01 -4.78 -6.41
N PHE A 18 -2.54 -5.46 -5.37
CA PHE A 18 -1.69 -4.85 -4.34
C PHE A 18 -0.25 -5.35 -4.43
N ILE A 19 0.66 -4.40 -4.23
CA ILE A 19 2.09 -4.66 -4.08
C ILE A 19 2.46 -4.35 -2.63
N LEU A 20 3.29 -5.20 -2.03
CA LEU A 20 3.92 -4.96 -0.73
C LEU A 20 5.40 -5.32 -0.89
N CYS A 21 6.28 -4.42 -0.44
CA CYS A 21 7.72 -4.55 -0.60
C CYS A 21 8.36 -4.86 0.75
N THR A 22 9.15 -5.93 0.80
CA THR A 22 9.95 -6.32 1.98
C THR A 22 11.41 -6.47 1.59
N ALA A 23 12.33 -6.27 2.54
CA ALA A 23 13.77 -6.46 2.26
C ALA A 23 14.15 -7.94 2.10
N GLN A 24 13.39 -8.84 2.74
CA GLN A 24 13.56 -10.29 2.69
C GLN A 24 12.18 -10.96 2.55
N PRO A 25 12.10 -12.23 2.14
CA PRO A 25 10.85 -12.98 2.17
C PRO A 25 10.28 -13.04 3.60
N GLU A 26 9.01 -12.68 3.75
CA GLU A 26 8.31 -12.62 5.04
C GLU A 26 6.91 -13.23 4.90
N ASP A 27 6.62 -14.32 5.62
CA ASP A 27 5.32 -15.01 5.54
C ASP A 27 4.18 -14.06 5.93
N ARG A 28 4.42 -13.19 6.93
CA ARG A 28 3.47 -12.18 7.36
C ARG A 28 3.09 -11.20 6.25
N ALA A 29 4.02 -10.87 5.35
CA ALA A 29 3.72 -10.00 4.22
C ALA A 29 2.73 -10.64 3.25
N ILE A 30 2.76 -11.97 3.11
CA ILE A 30 1.80 -12.73 2.29
C ILE A 30 0.40 -12.65 2.92
N GLU A 31 0.31 -12.82 4.24
CA GLU A 31 -0.95 -12.70 4.98
C GLU A 31 -1.56 -11.30 4.83
N LEU A 32 -0.75 -10.25 5.01
CA LEU A 32 -1.20 -8.86 4.90
C LEU A 32 -1.68 -8.52 3.48
N LEU A 33 -1.00 -9.03 2.46
CA LEU A 33 -1.45 -8.92 1.07
C LEU A 33 -2.82 -9.59 0.86
N ALA A 34 -3.00 -10.81 1.36
CA ALA A 34 -4.27 -11.53 1.25
C ALA A 34 -5.41 -10.79 1.99
N MET A 35 -5.13 -10.24 3.17
CA MET A 35 -6.08 -9.43 3.94
C MET A 35 -6.48 -8.16 3.17
N ALA A 36 -5.54 -7.46 2.55
CA ALA A 36 -5.82 -6.27 1.76
C ALA A 36 -6.72 -6.57 0.55
N VAL A 37 -6.44 -7.64 -0.18
CA VAL A 37 -7.27 -8.12 -1.30
C VAL A 37 -8.68 -8.45 -0.81
N TYR A 38 -8.81 -9.24 0.26
CA TYR A 38 -10.11 -9.62 0.81
C TYR A 38 -10.91 -8.40 1.28
N TYR A 39 -10.26 -7.45 1.95
CA TYR A 39 -10.90 -6.21 2.39
C TYR A 39 -11.39 -5.37 1.21
N ASN A 40 -10.62 -5.35 0.10
CA ASN A 40 -10.95 -4.58 -1.10
C ASN A 40 -11.98 -5.24 -2.02
N ARG A 41 -12.47 -6.46 -1.76
CA ARG A 41 -13.45 -7.15 -2.61
C ARG A 41 -14.69 -6.31 -2.97
N ALA A 42 -15.06 -5.37 -2.10
CA ALA A 42 -16.19 -4.46 -2.30
C ALA A 42 -15.78 -3.06 -2.83
N GLY A 43 -14.56 -2.90 -3.35
CA GLY A 43 -14.04 -1.64 -3.92
C GLY A 43 -13.80 -0.55 -2.87
N LYS A 44 -13.28 -0.90 -1.70
CA LYS A 44 -13.14 0.01 -0.55
C LYS A 44 -11.82 0.78 -0.52
N LEU A 45 -10.80 0.31 -1.23
CA LEU A 45 -9.45 0.86 -1.20
C LEU A 45 -9.12 1.51 -2.54
N GLY A 46 -8.67 2.76 -2.48
CA GLY A 46 -8.14 3.52 -3.60
C GLY A 46 -6.97 4.38 -3.14
N LEU A 47 -6.37 5.12 -4.07
CA LEU A 47 -5.22 5.97 -3.81
C LEU A 47 -5.46 6.92 -2.63
N GLY A 48 -4.48 7.04 -1.73
CA GLY A 48 -4.53 7.89 -0.55
C GLY A 48 -5.28 7.30 0.64
N HIS A 49 -6.00 6.17 0.48
CA HIS A 49 -6.65 5.51 1.61
C HIS A 49 -5.61 4.99 2.61
N THR A 50 -5.99 4.89 3.88
CA THR A 50 -5.16 4.27 4.93
C THR A 50 -5.91 3.14 5.60
N VAL A 51 -5.21 2.03 5.83
CA VAL A 51 -5.76 0.82 6.45
C VAL A 51 -5.01 0.56 7.74
N PRO A 52 -5.69 0.57 8.91
CA PRO A 52 -5.06 0.13 10.15
C PRO A 52 -4.81 -1.37 10.10
N ILE A 53 -3.61 -1.79 10.50
CA ILE A 53 -3.24 -3.21 10.66
C ILE A 53 -3.60 -3.66 12.08
N GLY A 54 -3.49 -2.75 13.05
CA GLY A 54 -3.77 -2.99 14.48
C GLY A 54 -2.55 -3.49 15.26
N GLU A 55 -1.47 -3.81 14.56
CA GLU A 55 -0.18 -4.24 15.09
C GLU A 55 0.92 -3.90 14.08
N PRO A 56 2.21 -3.96 14.45
CA PRO A 56 3.30 -3.79 13.50
C PRO A 56 3.15 -4.69 12.25
N TRP A 57 3.33 -4.12 11.06
CA TRP A 57 3.26 -4.88 9.81
C TRP A 57 4.29 -6.03 9.75
N LEU A 58 5.46 -5.82 10.36
CA LEU A 58 6.51 -6.82 10.59
C LEU A 58 7.09 -6.67 12.00
N PRO A 59 7.67 -7.74 12.58
CA PRO A 59 8.30 -7.69 13.90
C PRO A 59 9.38 -6.60 13.98
N GLY A 60 9.34 -5.78 15.04
CA GLY A 60 10.31 -4.70 15.26
C GLY A 60 9.99 -3.39 14.52
N SER A 61 8.94 -3.36 13.69
CA SER A 61 8.50 -2.13 13.04
C SER A 61 7.63 -1.26 13.96
N SER A 62 7.73 0.06 13.79
CA SER A 62 6.79 1.03 14.33
C SER A 62 5.59 1.30 13.42
N CYS A 63 5.67 0.88 12.16
CA CYS A 63 4.58 1.00 11.18
C CYS A 63 3.47 -0.02 11.47
N ASP A 64 2.26 0.48 11.70
CA ASP A 64 1.05 -0.24 12.10
C ASP A 64 -0.15 0.08 11.19
N HIS A 65 0.10 0.82 10.11
CA HIS A 65 -0.88 1.18 9.09
C HIS A 65 -0.28 0.98 7.68
N PHE A 66 -1.15 0.81 6.69
CA PHE A 66 -0.80 0.98 5.30
C PHE A 66 -1.37 2.28 4.74
N LEU A 67 -0.58 2.97 3.92
CA LEU A 67 -1.03 3.96 2.95
C LEU A 67 -1.14 3.30 1.59
N ILE A 68 -2.25 3.50 0.89
CA ILE A 68 -2.41 3.08 -0.50
C ILE A 68 -1.79 4.15 -1.39
N SER A 69 -0.68 3.82 -2.04
CA SER A 69 0.10 4.73 -2.89
C SER A 69 0.23 4.19 -4.31
N LEU A 70 0.70 5.02 -5.23
CA LEU A 70 1.20 4.54 -6.51
C LEU A 70 2.48 3.71 -6.29
N PRO A 71 2.81 2.75 -7.17
CA PRO A 71 3.98 1.90 -7.06
C PRO A 71 5.27 2.62 -7.48
N TYR A 72 5.58 3.75 -6.82
CA TYR A 72 6.73 4.60 -7.13
C TYR A 72 8.06 3.85 -7.29
N PRO A 73 8.39 2.82 -6.49
CA PRO A 73 9.62 2.04 -6.67
C PRO A 73 9.79 1.35 -8.03
N PHE A 74 8.69 1.14 -8.77
CA PHE A 74 8.66 0.39 -10.01
C PHE A 74 8.42 1.27 -11.25
N GLY A 75 8.34 2.60 -11.06
CA GLY A 75 8.07 3.54 -12.13
C GLY A 75 6.62 3.51 -12.65
N GLY A 76 6.36 4.32 -13.67
CA GLY A 76 5.02 4.49 -14.26
C GLY A 76 4.51 3.24 -15.00
N ASP A 77 5.40 2.40 -15.51
CA ASP A 77 5.05 1.27 -16.36
C ASP A 77 4.27 0.17 -15.62
N LEU A 78 4.45 0.07 -14.29
CA LEU A 78 3.73 -0.92 -13.46
C LEU A 78 2.39 -0.39 -12.94
N GLN A 79 2.01 0.87 -13.19
CA GLN A 79 0.80 1.43 -12.59
C GLN A 79 -0.48 0.73 -13.07
N THR A 80 -0.52 0.29 -14.33
CA THR A 80 -1.71 -0.32 -14.92
C THR A 80 -1.35 -1.47 -15.86
N CYS A 81 -2.25 -2.44 -16.00
CA CYS A 81 -2.20 -3.42 -17.08
C CYS A 81 -3.60 -3.70 -17.64
N HIS A 82 -3.63 -4.25 -18.86
CA HIS A 82 -4.86 -4.70 -19.51
C HIS A 82 -4.85 -6.22 -19.66
N VAL A 83 -5.89 -6.88 -19.17
CA VAL A 83 -6.10 -8.33 -19.30
C VAL A 83 -7.40 -8.55 -20.06
N GLY A 84 -7.31 -8.77 -21.37
CA GLY A 84 -8.47 -8.69 -22.26
C GLY A 84 -9.04 -7.26 -22.24
N ASP A 85 -10.35 -7.13 -22.01
CA ASP A 85 -11.04 -5.83 -21.89
C ASP A 85 -10.95 -5.21 -20.48
N ARG A 86 -10.29 -5.89 -19.54
CA ARG A 86 -10.22 -5.45 -18.14
C ARG A 86 -9.01 -4.57 -17.87
N HIS A 87 -9.24 -3.42 -17.24
CA HIS A 87 -8.19 -2.55 -16.71
C HIS A 87 -7.86 -2.94 -15.27
N VAL A 88 -6.57 -3.07 -14.95
CA VAL A 88 -6.10 -3.45 -13.62
C VAL A 88 -5.09 -2.42 -13.14
N ASP A 89 -5.40 -1.76 -12.03
CA ASP A 89 -4.48 -0.86 -11.33
C ASP A 89 -3.62 -1.65 -10.35
N PHE A 90 -2.33 -1.34 -10.30
CA PHE A 90 -1.45 -1.82 -9.23
C PHE A 90 -1.25 -0.71 -8.21
N LEU A 91 -1.66 -0.97 -6.98
CA LEU A 91 -1.48 -0.05 -5.86
C LEU A 91 -0.49 -0.61 -4.86
N TRP A 92 0.29 0.26 -4.26
CA TRP A 92 1.30 -0.09 -3.29
C TRP A 92 0.77 0.08 -1.87
N LEU A 93 0.92 -0.97 -1.06
CA LEU A 93 0.72 -0.93 0.39
C LEU A 93 2.01 -0.41 1.03
N LEU A 94 2.11 0.90 1.21
CA LEU A 94 3.25 1.54 1.87
C LEU A 94 3.07 1.47 3.40
N PRO A 95 3.97 0.82 4.16
CA PRO A 95 3.89 0.81 5.62
C PRO A 95 4.15 2.21 6.18
N ILE A 96 3.22 2.71 6.99
CA ILE A 96 3.32 3.99 7.69
C ILE A 96 3.03 3.83 9.19
N THR A 97 3.54 4.76 9.99
CA THR A 97 3.25 4.83 11.43
C THR A 97 1.88 5.48 11.69
N GLY A 98 1.30 5.24 12.87
CA GLY A 98 0.11 5.97 13.32
C GLY A 98 0.30 7.49 13.39
N ALA A 99 1.52 7.97 13.66
CA ALA A 99 1.85 9.39 13.65
C ALA A 99 1.78 9.97 12.23
N GLU A 100 2.38 9.29 11.24
CA GLU A 100 2.31 9.66 9.83
C GLU A 100 0.87 9.64 9.31
N ARG A 101 0.07 8.64 9.69
CA ARG A 101 -1.36 8.60 9.39
C ARG A 101 -2.10 9.81 9.96
N THR A 102 -1.79 10.18 11.21
CA THR A 102 -2.43 11.32 11.88
C THR A 102 -2.04 12.63 11.20
N TRP A 103 -0.77 12.80 10.85
CA TRP A 103 -0.28 13.93 10.08
C TRP A 103 -0.95 14.04 8.70
N LYS A 104 -1.10 12.91 7.98
CA LYS A 104 -1.84 12.88 6.70
C LYS A 104 -3.25 13.43 6.84
N VAL A 105 -3.94 13.09 7.94
CA VAL A 105 -5.32 13.54 8.18
C VAL A 105 -5.37 15.05 8.45
N SER A 106 -4.40 15.61 9.17
CA SER A 106 -4.36 17.05 9.46
C SER A 106 -3.81 17.91 8.31
N SER A 107 -2.82 17.40 7.58
CA SER A 107 -1.99 18.18 6.66
C SER A 107 -2.17 17.77 5.19
N GLY A 108 -2.89 16.69 4.91
CA GLY A 108 -3.15 16.17 3.55
C GLY A 108 -2.16 15.09 3.09
N LEU A 109 -2.54 14.39 2.01
CA LEU A 109 -1.71 13.34 1.39
C LEU A 109 -0.44 13.91 0.77
N GLU A 110 -0.57 14.96 -0.05
CA GLU A 110 0.57 15.57 -0.75
C GLU A 110 1.65 16.07 0.21
N ALA A 111 1.26 16.63 1.36
CA ALA A 111 2.20 17.08 2.38
C ALA A 111 2.95 15.90 3.02
N LEU A 112 2.30 14.75 3.20
CA LEU A 112 2.96 13.54 3.70
C LEU A 112 3.91 12.94 2.65
N GLU A 113 3.49 12.88 1.39
CA GLU A 113 4.34 12.37 0.29
C GLU A 113 5.56 13.27 0.09
N THR A 114 5.39 14.59 0.09
CA THR A 114 6.50 15.55 0.06
C THR A 114 7.47 15.30 1.23
N ARG A 115 6.93 15.05 2.42
CA ARG A 115 7.75 14.77 3.60
C ARG A 115 8.54 13.46 3.45
N PHE A 116 7.94 12.42 2.87
CA PHE A 116 8.63 11.16 2.59
C PHE A 116 9.78 11.33 1.59
N ASP A 117 9.59 12.17 0.56
CA ASP A 117 10.63 12.48 -0.41
C ASP A 117 11.79 13.25 0.22
N GLU A 118 11.50 14.29 1.02
CA GLU A 118 12.50 15.10 1.72
C GLU A 118 13.42 14.28 2.63
N VAL A 119 12.86 13.31 3.34
CA VAL A 119 13.63 12.46 4.26
C VAL A 119 14.25 11.23 3.58
N GLY A 120 13.95 11.01 2.30
CA GLY A 120 14.37 9.82 1.56
C GLY A 120 13.85 8.53 2.21
N LEU A 121 12.53 8.42 2.36
CA LEU A 121 11.88 7.34 3.11
C LEU A 121 12.37 5.95 2.67
N ARG A 122 13.03 5.24 3.60
CA ARG A 122 13.47 3.85 3.41
C ARG A 122 12.34 2.89 3.76
N TYR A 123 11.35 2.77 2.87
CA TYR A 123 10.15 1.96 3.11
C TYR A 123 10.43 0.45 3.32
N TRP A 124 11.58 -0.05 2.87
CA TRP A 124 12.02 -1.43 3.10
C TRP A 124 12.69 -1.65 4.46
N GLN A 125 13.02 -0.57 5.18
CA GLN A 125 13.69 -0.64 6.48
C GLN A 125 12.65 -0.77 7.60
N ILE A 126 12.67 -1.91 8.30
CA ILE A 126 11.68 -2.27 9.32
C ILE A 126 11.72 -1.32 10.52
N ASP A 127 12.92 -1.00 11.01
CA ASP A 127 13.15 -0.18 12.20
C ASP A 127 13.23 1.33 11.90
N ARG A 128 12.71 1.77 10.75
CA ARG A 128 12.71 3.19 10.38
C ARG A 128 11.95 4.02 11.42
N ALA A 129 12.46 5.23 11.68
CA ALA A 129 11.73 6.23 12.44
C ALA A 129 10.53 6.77 11.64
N SER A 130 9.60 7.40 12.35
CA SER A 130 8.57 8.25 11.75
C SER A 130 9.22 9.39 10.95
N ALA A 131 8.64 9.72 9.80
CA ALA A 131 9.05 10.87 9.00
C ALA A 131 8.49 12.21 9.54
N VAL A 132 7.49 12.14 10.42
CA VAL A 132 6.83 13.28 11.08
C VAL A 132 7.15 13.32 12.56
#